data_AF-A0AAD6BYH9-F1
#
_entry.id   AF-A0AAD6BYH9-F1
#
_cell.length_a   1.000
_cell.length_b   1.000
_cell.length_c   1.000
_cell.angle_alpha   90.00
_cell.angle_beta   90.00
_cell.angle_gamma   90.00
#
_symmetry.space_group_name_H-M   'P 1'
#
loop_
_entity.id
_entity.type
_entity.pdbx_description
1 polymer ?
#
loop_
_entity_poly.entity_id
_entity_poly.type
_entity_poly.pdbx_seq_one_letter_code
_entity_poly.pdbx_strand_id
1 'polypeptide(L)'
;MTELTRTLPASWYCNEPLYKMERRAVFLKSWYLLGPVTRFQKVGEHADYEIAQQPIYAVRLSGETLNPVAEELKVFHAKTVYLDGEQSLKVPAHIADPKKPDDGLFLYFFPNCTLNVYGGGMSSFRVCPTADPQVTRMEFDYYHLAEGEKFEEYFKFVRQVAMEDFELCEKAQDNLAKGVYHEGILNPEKENGVSYYQQRVFQMVCEQHAADRASKQNGESVSKDQVTPSLVQMEA
;
A
#
# COMPACT_ATOMS: atom_id res chain seq x y z
N MET A 1 -21.54 -28.64 5.55
CA MET A 1 -20.19 -28.42 5.02
C MET A 1 -20.00 -26.92 4.93
N THR A 2 -19.01 -26.37 5.64
CA THR A 2 -18.64 -24.96 5.52
C THR A 2 -18.11 -24.72 4.11
N GLU A 3 -18.62 -23.69 3.43
CA GLU A 3 -18.16 -23.30 2.11
C GLU A 3 -16.73 -22.78 2.21
N LEU A 4 -15.80 -23.36 1.45
CA LEU A 4 -14.40 -22.96 1.45
C LEU A 4 -14.25 -21.63 0.70
N THR A 5 -13.52 -20.69 1.28
CA THR A 5 -13.26 -19.39 0.64
C THR A 5 -12.41 -19.58 -0.63
N ARG A 6 -12.77 -18.86 -1.69
CA ARG A 6 -12.05 -18.84 -2.97
C ARG A 6 -11.33 -17.53 -3.19
N THR A 7 -10.32 -17.53 -4.06
CA THR A 7 -9.72 -16.30 -4.59
C THR A 7 -10.77 -15.45 -5.31
N LEU A 8 -10.48 -14.17 -5.53
CA LEU A 8 -11.24 -13.41 -6.52
C LEU A 8 -11.12 -14.07 -7.91
N PRO A 9 -12.13 -13.89 -8.79
CA PRO A 9 -12.05 -14.40 -10.16
C PRO A 9 -10.82 -13.84 -10.88
N ALA A 10 -10.21 -14.63 -11.77
CA ALA A 10 -9.03 -14.23 -12.54
C ALA A 10 -9.20 -12.90 -13.29
N SER A 11 -10.44 -12.60 -13.71
CA SER A 11 -10.78 -11.33 -14.36
C SER A 11 -10.54 -10.11 -13.47
N TRP A 12 -10.60 -10.23 -12.15
CA TRP A 12 -10.32 -9.14 -11.21
C TRP A 12 -8.89 -8.62 -11.34
N TYR A 13 -7.94 -9.51 -11.67
CA TYR A 13 -6.51 -9.20 -11.80
C TYR A 13 -6.11 -8.71 -13.20
N CYS A 14 -7.04 -8.68 -14.17
CA CYS A 14 -6.75 -8.34 -15.57
C CYS A 14 -7.67 -7.26 -16.15
N ASN A 15 -8.84 -7.01 -15.53
CA ASN A 15 -9.87 -6.16 -16.11
C ASN A 15 -9.64 -4.67 -15.80
N GLU A 16 -9.38 -3.88 -16.84
CA GLU A 16 -9.10 -2.45 -16.71
C GLU A 16 -10.25 -1.63 -16.05
N PRO A 17 -11.54 -1.82 -16.38
CA PRO A 17 -12.63 -1.17 -15.64
C PRO A 17 -12.66 -1.47 -14.14
N LEU A 18 -12.46 -2.72 -13.73
CA LEU A 18 -12.37 -3.10 -12.31
C LEU A 18 -11.16 -2.46 -11.66
N TYR A 19 -10.00 -2.51 -12.32
CA TYR A 19 -8.77 -1.87 -11.85
C TYR A 19 -8.96 -0.37 -11.60
N LYS A 20 -9.59 0.36 -12.53
CA LYS A 20 -9.91 1.80 -12.34
C LYS A 20 -10.84 2.04 -11.16
N MET A 21 -11.77 1.12 -10.90
CA MET A 21 -12.68 1.20 -9.76
C MET A 21 -11.95 0.93 -8.45
N GLU A 22 -11.11 -0.12 -8.39
CA GLU A 22 -10.27 -0.43 -7.24
C GLU A 22 -9.33 0.72 -6.90
N ARG A 23 -8.70 1.32 -7.90
CA ARG A 23 -7.87 2.53 -7.71
C ARG A 23 -8.63 3.64 -6.99
N ARG A 24 -9.86 3.94 -7.40
CA ARG A 24 -10.71 4.98 -6.79
C ARG A 24 -11.28 4.58 -5.43
N ALA A 25 -11.65 3.32 -5.27
CA ALA A 25 -12.33 2.81 -4.07
C ALA A 25 -11.34 2.59 -2.93
N VAL A 26 -10.16 2.07 -3.24
CA VAL A 26 -9.15 1.64 -2.28
C VAL A 26 -8.03 2.65 -2.23
N PHE A 27 -7.25 2.77 -3.31
CA PHE A 27 -5.96 3.46 -3.24
C PHE A 27 -6.12 4.97 -3.02
N LEU A 28 -7.03 5.64 -3.74
CA LEU A 28 -7.22 7.09 -3.61
C LEU A 28 -7.91 7.53 -2.30
N LYS A 29 -8.25 6.58 -1.41
CA LYS A 29 -8.93 6.81 -0.12
C LYS A 29 -8.19 6.21 1.07
N SER A 30 -6.96 5.75 0.86
CA SER A 30 -6.18 5.06 1.88
C SER A 30 -5.07 5.92 2.44
N TRP A 31 -4.59 5.53 3.63
CA TRP A 31 -3.40 6.08 4.26
C TRP A 31 -2.15 5.33 3.78
N TYR A 32 -1.02 6.03 3.67
CA TYR A 32 0.24 5.47 3.19
C TYR A 32 1.40 5.83 4.10
N LEU A 33 2.24 4.84 4.39
CA LEU A 33 3.51 5.03 5.09
C LEU A 33 4.57 5.49 4.09
N LEU A 34 4.97 6.76 4.18
CA LEU A 34 5.98 7.36 3.29
C LEU A 34 7.43 7.06 3.70
N GLY A 35 7.65 6.66 4.95
CA GLY A 35 8.97 6.31 5.48
C GLY A 35 9.19 6.87 6.89
N PRO A 36 10.38 6.62 7.48
CA PRO A 36 10.74 7.14 8.78
C PRO A 36 10.99 8.64 8.73
N VAL A 37 10.81 9.29 9.88
CA VAL A 37 11.06 10.73 10.06
C VAL A 37 12.48 11.16 9.71
N THR A 38 13.44 10.23 9.76
CA THR A 38 14.83 10.45 9.35
C THR A 38 15.00 10.77 7.86
N ARG A 39 14.00 10.47 7.02
CA ARG A 39 13.99 10.87 5.60
C ARG A 39 13.70 12.36 5.39
N PHE A 40 13.18 13.04 6.41
CA PHE A 40 12.70 14.42 6.32
C PHE A 40 13.48 15.37 7.22
N GLN A 41 14.78 15.12 7.45
CA GLN A 41 15.58 15.93 8.38
C GLN A 41 15.81 17.36 7.88
N LYS A 42 15.96 17.55 6.56
CA LYS A 42 16.31 18.83 5.97
C LYS A 42 15.06 19.63 5.60
N VAL A 43 14.94 20.84 6.16
CA VAL A 43 13.88 21.79 5.82
C VAL A 43 14.00 22.18 4.34
N GLY A 44 12.86 22.16 3.64
CA GLY A 44 12.73 22.50 2.23
C GLY A 44 13.15 21.39 1.25
N GLU A 45 13.68 20.26 1.72
CA GLU A 45 14.00 19.12 0.86
C GLU A 45 12.74 18.30 0.54
N HIS A 46 12.52 18.06 -0.75
CA HIS A 46 11.40 17.26 -1.23
C HIS A 46 11.78 15.77 -1.22
N ALA A 47 10.88 14.94 -0.70
CA ALA A 47 10.89 13.52 -0.99
C ALA A 47 9.71 13.20 -1.90
N ASP A 48 10.01 12.80 -3.13
CA ASP A 48 9.01 12.49 -4.15
C ASP A 48 8.51 11.05 -4.03
N TYR A 49 7.22 10.86 -4.29
CA TYR A 49 6.54 9.57 -4.33
C TYR A 49 5.51 9.55 -5.47
N GLU A 50 5.13 8.36 -5.89
CA GLU A 50 3.97 8.17 -6.76
C GLU A 50 3.09 7.07 -6.20
N ILE A 51 1.90 7.45 -5.72
CA ILE A 51 0.95 6.52 -5.11
C ILE A 51 -0.25 6.39 -6.03
N ALA A 52 -0.47 5.19 -6.56
CA ALA A 52 -1.56 4.89 -7.49
C ALA A 52 -1.66 5.90 -8.65
N GLN A 53 -0.52 6.15 -9.29
CA GLN A 53 -0.36 7.09 -10.41
C GLN A 53 -0.59 8.57 -10.05
N GLN A 54 -0.70 8.90 -8.75
CA GLN A 54 -0.72 10.28 -8.27
C GLN A 54 0.69 10.66 -7.78
N PRO A 55 1.38 11.58 -8.47
CA PRO A 55 2.65 12.09 -7.99
C PRO A 55 2.41 13.01 -6.80
N ILE A 56 3.08 12.70 -5.69
CA ILE A 56 3.05 13.49 -4.46
C ILE A 56 4.47 13.76 -4.00
N TYR A 57 4.67 14.80 -3.21
CA TYR A 57 5.92 15.00 -2.51
C TYR A 57 5.65 15.38 -1.06
N ALA A 58 6.50 14.91 -0.16
CA ALA A 58 6.51 15.30 1.23
C ALA A 58 7.70 16.21 1.50
N VAL A 59 7.49 17.25 2.32
CA VAL A 59 8.52 18.24 2.64
C VAL A 59 8.40 18.67 4.09
N ARG A 60 9.55 18.87 4.73
CA ARG A 60 9.64 19.55 6.03
C ARG A 60 9.65 21.06 5.80
N LEU A 61 8.66 21.78 6.31
CA LEU A 61 8.48 23.22 6.08
C LEU A 61 9.25 24.10 7.06
N SER A 62 9.48 23.61 8.27
CA SER A 62 10.13 24.36 9.36
C SER A 62 10.73 23.41 10.39
N GLY A 63 11.40 23.96 11.40
CA GLY A 63 11.97 23.21 12.51
C GLY A 63 13.50 23.28 12.56
N GLU A 64 14.03 23.21 13.78
CA GLU A 64 15.48 23.28 14.06
C GLU A 64 16.02 21.97 14.66
N THR A 65 15.13 21.08 15.10
CA THR A 65 15.50 19.78 15.66
C THR A 65 15.91 18.80 14.59
N LEU A 66 16.74 17.82 14.94
CA LEU A 66 17.16 16.77 14.01
C LEU A 66 15.97 15.94 13.50
N ASN A 67 15.06 15.56 14.41
CA ASN A 67 13.87 14.79 14.07
C ASN A 67 12.67 15.72 13.90
N PRO A 68 11.96 15.66 12.76
CA PRO A 68 10.78 16.47 12.54
C PRO A 68 9.61 16.01 13.41
N VAL A 69 8.74 16.95 13.76
CA VAL A 69 7.43 16.68 14.37
C VAL A 69 6.32 16.77 13.31
N ALA A 70 5.12 16.25 13.63
CA ALA A 70 4.04 16.11 12.67
C ALA A 70 3.63 17.44 12.02
N GLU A 71 3.67 18.53 12.79
CA GLU A 71 3.27 19.87 12.35
C GLU A 71 4.25 20.48 11.33
N GLU A 72 5.49 19.98 11.29
CA GLU A 72 6.54 20.45 10.38
C GLU A 72 6.48 19.77 9.01
N LEU A 73 5.74 18.66 8.88
CA LEU A 73 5.66 17.87 7.66
C LEU A 73 4.36 18.15 6.90
N LYS A 74 4.47 18.43 5.61
CA LYS A 74 3.31 18.54 4.72
C LYS A 74 3.52 17.71 3.46
N VAL A 75 2.41 17.20 2.92
CA VAL A 75 2.36 16.41 1.70
C VAL A 75 1.56 17.17 0.66
N PHE A 76 2.10 17.28 -0.54
CA PHE A 76 1.51 18.02 -1.63
C PHE A 76 1.34 17.12 -2.85
N HIS A 77 0.28 17.37 -3.63
CA HIS A 77 0.12 16.76 -4.95
C HIS A 77 0.97 17.53 -5.96
N ALA A 78 1.84 16.84 -6.70
CA ALA A 78 2.85 17.50 -7.54
C ALA A 78 2.26 18.33 -8.69
N LYS A 79 1.00 18.07 -9.10
CA LYS A 79 0.31 18.83 -10.16
C LYS A 79 -0.53 20.00 -9.62
N THR A 80 -0.71 20.12 -8.31
CA THR A 80 -1.61 21.10 -7.70
C THR A 80 -0.84 21.85 -6.61
N VAL A 81 -0.11 22.91 -7.01
CA VAL A 81 0.67 23.77 -6.09
C VAL A 81 -0.22 24.62 -5.17
N TYR A 82 -1.54 24.55 -5.32
CA TYR A 82 -2.49 25.20 -4.42
C TYR A 82 -3.60 24.23 -4.11
N LEU A 83 -3.63 23.71 -2.89
CA LEU A 83 -4.83 23.41 -2.10
C LEU A 83 -4.35 22.92 -0.72
N ASP A 84 -4.55 23.77 0.26
CA ASP A 84 -4.29 23.54 1.68
C ASP A 84 -5.23 22.42 2.15
N GLY A 85 -4.70 21.21 2.26
CA GLY A 85 -5.42 20.01 2.65
C GLY A 85 -4.62 19.26 3.70
N GLU A 86 -5.01 19.41 4.97
CA GLU A 86 -4.37 18.74 6.08
C GLU A 86 -4.72 17.24 6.07
N GLN A 87 -3.71 16.38 5.87
CA GLN A 87 -3.85 14.93 5.96
C GLN A 87 -3.20 14.43 7.26
N SER A 88 -3.98 13.80 8.13
CA SER A 88 -3.56 13.31 9.45
C SER A 88 -3.10 11.85 9.44
N LEU A 89 -1.83 11.63 9.79
CA LEU A 89 -1.19 10.31 9.91
C LEU A 89 -1.92 9.39 10.92
N LYS A 90 -2.43 8.24 10.47
CA LYS A 90 -2.85 7.12 11.33
C LYS A 90 -2.44 5.78 10.75
N VAL A 91 -2.12 4.85 11.65
CA VAL A 91 -1.45 3.58 11.36
C VAL A 91 -2.39 2.41 11.71
N PRO A 92 -3.15 1.84 10.76
CA PRO A 92 -3.89 0.61 11.00
C PRO A 92 -2.98 -0.61 10.82
N ALA A 93 -2.73 -1.38 11.89
CA ALA A 93 -1.76 -2.48 11.88
C ALA A 93 -2.44 -3.86 12.00
N HIS A 94 -2.04 -4.80 11.14
CA HIS A 94 -2.07 -6.22 11.48
C HIS A 94 -0.71 -6.58 12.09
N ILE A 95 -0.72 -7.13 13.31
CA ILE A 95 0.48 -7.44 14.09
C ILE A 95 0.63 -8.95 14.18
N ALA A 96 1.73 -9.50 13.67
CA ALA A 96 2.20 -10.82 14.06
C ALA A 96 3.21 -10.66 15.20
N ASP A 97 2.80 -11.04 16.42
CA ASP A 97 3.57 -10.81 17.65
C ASP A 97 4.75 -11.80 17.77
N PRO A 98 6.01 -11.32 17.85
CA PRO A 98 7.17 -12.20 18.05
C PRO A 98 7.12 -12.87 19.43
N LYS A 99 7.32 -14.20 19.47
CA LYS A 99 7.31 -14.97 20.73
C LYS A 99 8.70 -15.13 21.34
N LYS A 100 9.76 -14.83 20.58
CA LYS A 100 11.17 -14.89 20.98
C LYS A 100 11.92 -13.61 20.55
N PRO A 101 13.04 -13.27 21.21
CA PRO A 101 13.83 -12.08 20.87
C PRO A 101 14.39 -12.08 19.43
N ASP A 102 14.56 -13.26 18.83
CA ASP A 102 15.04 -13.44 17.46
C ASP A 102 13.89 -13.55 16.44
N ASP A 103 12.63 -13.53 16.89
CA ASP A 103 11.47 -13.58 15.99
C ASP A 103 11.27 -12.21 15.34
N GLY A 104 10.98 -12.21 14.03
CA GLY A 104 10.64 -10.99 13.30
C GLY A 104 9.25 -10.46 13.66
N LEU A 105 9.09 -9.15 13.73
CA LEU A 105 7.80 -8.46 13.77
C LEU A 105 7.40 -8.06 12.35
N PHE A 106 6.24 -8.52 11.91
CA PHE A 106 5.71 -8.26 10.57
C PHE A 106 4.41 -7.46 10.68
N LEU A 107 4.42 -6.28 10.07
CA LEU A 107 3.28 -5.37 10.03
C LEU A 107 2.83 -5.15 8.60
N TYR A 108 1.52 -5.19 8.40
CA TYR A 108 0.88 -4.83 7.15
C TYR A 108 -0.05 -3.64 7.33
N PHE A 109 0.16 -2.61 6.52
CA PHE A 109 -0.66 -1.41 6.42
C PHE A 109 -1.42 -1.47 5.10
N PHE A 110 -2.71 -1.78 5.19
CA PHE A 110 -3.60 -1.78 4.04
C PHE A 110 -3.58 -0.39 3.36
N PRO A 111 -3.49 -0.32 2.01
CA PRO A 111 -3.66 -1.41 1.06
C PRO A 111 -2.38 -2.02 0.49
N ASN A 112 -1.20 -1.48 0.78
CA ASN A 112 -0.02 -1.81 -0.02
C ASN A 112 1.35 -1.69 0.66
N CYS A 113 1.40 -1.45 1.98
CA CYS A 113 2.67 -1.23 2.67
C CYS A 113 2.93 -2.30 3.72
N THR A 114 4.17 -2.79 3.73
CA THR A 114 4.66 -3.76 4.70
C THR A 114 5.85 -3.17 5.45
N LEU A 115 5.96 -3.51 6.74
CA LEU A 115 7.11 -3.23 7.57
C LEU A 115 7.53 -4.51 8.29
N ASN A 116 8.74 -4.96 8.02
CA ASN A 116 9.36 -6.11 8.67
C ASN A 116 10.48 -5.61 9.58
N VAL A 117 10.49 -6.05 10.82
CA VAL A 117 11.51 -5.73 11.82
C VAL A 117 12.15 -7.02 12.27
N TYR A 118 13.48 -7.09 12.18
CA TYR A 118 14.30 -8.22 12.60
C TYR A 118 15.29 -7.76 13.68
N GLY A 119 15.95 -8.71 14.36
CA GLY A 119 16.99 -8.44 15.35
C GLY A 119 18.24 -7.76 14.76
N GLY A 120 18.17 -6.46 14.49
CA GLY A 120 19.27 -5.61 13.98
C GLY A 120 18.95 -4.77 12.75
N GLY A 121 17.84 -5.06 12.05
CA GLY A 121 17.46 -4.40 10.80
C GLY A 121 15.95 -4.35 10.58
N MET A 122 15.52 -3.44 9.72
CA MET A 122 14.13 -3.20 9.35
C MET A 122 14.04 -3.01 7.85
N SER A 123 13.01 -3.56 7.22
CA SER A 123 12.70 -3.31 5.80
C SER A 123 11.26 -2.86 5.68
N SER A 124 11.03 -1.81 4.90
CA SER A 124 9.69 -1.43 4.47
C SER A 124 9.58 -1.59 2.96
N PHE A 125 8.44 -2.04 2.48
CA PHE A 125 8.16 -1.99 1.05
C PHE A 125 6.73 -1.56 0.75
N ARG A 126 6.55 -0.98 -0.42
CA ARG A 126 5.26 -0.58 -0.98
C ARG A 126 5.06 -1.21 -2.34
N VAL A 127 3.84 -1.69 -2.60
CA VAL A 127 3.42 -2.19 -3.91
C VAL A 127 2.55 -1.13 -4.58
N CYS A 128 3.12 -0.37 -5.50
CA CYS A 128 2.48 0.77 -6.14
C CYS A 128 1.87 0.36 -7.48
N PRO A 129 0.55 0.47 -7.68
CA PRO A 129 -0.07 0.03 -8.92
C PRO A 129 0.23 1.04 -10.06
N THR A 130 0.54 0.52 -11.25
CA THR A 130 0.92 1.33 -12.42
C THR A 130 -0.26 1.61 -13.36
N ALA A 131 -0.04 2.26 -14.50
CA ALA A 131 -1.10 2.46 -15.49
C ALA A 131 -1.63 1.14 -16.10
N ASP A 132 -0.78 0.11 -16.17
CA ASP A 132 -1.18 -1.23 -16.60
C ASP A 132 -1.73 -2.01 -15.40
N PRO A 133 -2.97 -2.53 -15.44
CA PRO A 133 -3.58 -3.31 -14.35
C PRO A 133 -2.79 -4.55 -13.96
N GLN A 134 -1.91 -5.05 -14.83
CA GLN A 134 -1.12 -6.26 -14.62
C GLN A 134 0.30 -5.96 -14.12
N VAL A 135 0.66 -4.69 -13.96
CA VAL A 135 2.01 -4.28 -13.56
C VAL A 135 1.97 -3.44 -12.29
N THR A 136 2.81 -3.80 -11.33
CA THR A 136 3.04 -3.03 -10.10
C THR A 136 4.51 -2.66 -9.98
N ARG A 137 4.79 -1.51 -9.34
CA ARG A 137 6.14 -1.08 -8.97
C ARG A 137 6.34 -1.39 -7.50
N MET A 138 7.35 -2.19 -7.16
CA MET A 138 7.76 -2.39 -5.78
C MET A 138 8.85 -1.40 -5.39
N GLU A 139 8.64 -0.70 -4.28
CA GLU A 139 9.61 0.20 -3.66
C GLU A 139 10.07 -0.41 -2.35
N PHE A 140 11.39 -0.53 -2.15
CA PHE A 140 11.97 -1.11 -0.94
C PHE A 140 12.86 -0.08 -0.26
N ASP A 141 12.67 0.08 1.05
CA ASP A 141 13.55 0.82 1.93
C ASP A 141 14.16 -0.16 2.96
N TYR A 142 15.48 -0.18 3.09
CA TYR A 142 16.21 -1.05 4.03
C TYR A 142 16.96 -0.21 5.06
N TYR A 143 16.82 -0.59 6.33
CA TYR A 143 17.38 0.10 7.47
C TYR A 143 18.14 -0.89 8.34
N HIS A 144 19.35 -0.53 8.77
CA HIS A 144 20.18 -1.41 9.58
C HIS A 144 21.09 -0.58 10.49
N LEU A 145 21.35 -1.07 11.71
CA LEU A 145 22.24 -0.38 12.66
C LEU A 145 23.72 -0.56 12.33
N ALA A 146 24.09 -1.72 11.79
CA ALA A 146 25.46 -1.97 11.34
C ALA A 146 25.67 -1.41 9.93
N GLU A 147 26.88 -0.88 9.69
CA GLU A 147 27.35 -0.39 8.40
C GLU A 147 28.38 -1.38 7.79
N GLY A 148 28.78 -1.14 6.53
CA GLY A 148 29.82 -1.92 5.85
C GLY A 148 29.41 -3.35 5.52
N GLU A 149 30.31 -4.31 5.70
CA GLU A 149 30.11 -5.70 5.27
C GLU A 149 28.85 -6.36 5.88
N LYS A 150 28.55 -6.06 7.14
CA LYS A 150 27.35 -6.60 7.81
C LYS A 150 26.05 -6.11 7.16
N PHE A 151 26.02 -4.86 6.70
CA PHE A 151 24.89 -4.33 5.96
C PHE A 151 24.76 -5.00 4.60
N GLU A 152 25.87 -5.18 3.88
CA GLU A 152 25.88 -5.81 2.56
C GLU A 152 25.41 -7.27 2.62
N GLU A 153 25.79 -8.02 3.66
CA GLU A 153 25.28 -9.38 3.89
C GLU A 153 23.77 -9.39 4.16
N TYR A 154 23.29 -8.50 5.05
CA TYR A 154 21.87 -8.33 5.32
C TYR A 154 21.10 -7.96 4.04
N PHE A 155 21.59 -6.97 3.29
CA PHE A 155 20.98 -6.47 2.06
C PHE A 155 20.90 -7.55 0.98
N LYS A 156 21.96 -8.34 0.76
CA LYS A 156 21.96 -9.47 -0.18
C LYS A 156 20.89 -10.50 0.17
N PHE A 157 20.79 -10.86 1.46
CA PHE A 157 19.81 -11.83 1.92
C PHE A 157 18.37 -11.35 1.69
N VAL A 158 18.02 -10.15 2.16
CA VAL A 158 16.65 -9.62 2.01
C VAL A 158 16.29 -9.34 0.56
N ARG A 159 17.28 -9.00 -0.28
CA ARG A 159 17.06 -8.79 -1.72
C ARG A 159 16.80 -10.10 -2.45
N GLN A 160 17.48 -11.18 -2.08
CA GLN A 160 17.22 -12.50 -2.66
C GLN A 160 15.76 -12.92 -2.43
N VAL A 161 15.27 -12.82 -1.18
CA VAL A 161 13.88 -13.15 -0.83
C VAL A 161 12.90 -12.32 -1.66
N ALA A 162 13.14 -11.01 -1.77
CA ALA A 162 12.30 -10.13 -2.59
C ALA A 162 12.27 -10.52 -4.08
N MET A 163 13.39 -11.03 -4.63
CA MET A 163 13.44 -11.50 -6.02
C MET A 163 12.73 -12.84 -6.22
N GLU A 164 12.78 -13.74 -5.23
CA GLU A 164 12.02 -15.00 -5.26
C GLU A 164 10.51 -14.72 -5.32
N ASP A 165 10.01 -13.82 -4.47
CA ASP A 165 8.60 -13.40 -4.47
C ASP A 165 8.20 -12.71 -5.78
N PHE A 166 9.09 -11.87 -6.34
CA PHE A 166 8.88 -11.24 -7.64
C PHE A 166 8.63 -12.28 -8.74
N GLU A 167 9.49 -13.31 -8.83
CA GLU A 167 9.32 -14.37 -9.83
C GLU A 167 8.03 -15.18 -9.66
N LEU A 168 7.61 -15.41 -8.41
CA LEU A 168 6.36 -16.11 -8.11
C LEU A 168 5.15 -15.29 -8.57
N CYS A 169 5.13 -13.98 -8.27
CA CYS A 169 4.08 -13.07 -8.70
C CYS A 169 3.99 -12.97 -10.23
N GLU A 170 5.12 -12.83 -10.93
CA GLU A 170 5.14 -12.75 -12.39
C GLU A 170 4.58 -14.03 -13.04
N LYS A 171 4.97 -15.21 -12.54
CA LYS A 171 4.46 -16.50 -13.04
C LYS A 171 2.97 -16.68 -12.72
N ALA A 172 2.51 -16.22 -11.56
CA ALA A 172 1.10 -16.25 -11.20
C ALA A 172 0.27 -15.34 -12.14
N GLN A 173 0.74 -14.12 -12.38
CA GLN A 173 0.07 -13.16 -13.26
C GLN A 173 0.02 -13.64 -14.71
N ASP A 174 1.10 -14.22 -15.25
CA ASP A 174 1.11 -14.83 -16.59
C ASP A 174 0.02 -15.91 -16.73
N ASN A 175 -0.19 -16.72 -15.70
CA ASN A 175 -1.23 -17.75 -15.72
C ASN A 175 -2.64 -17.18 -15.58
N LEU A 176 -2.85 -16.12 -14.79
CA LEU A 176 -4.12 -15.41 -14.70
C LEU A 176 -4.51 -14.81 -16.06
N ALA A 177 -3.53 -14.23 -16.77
CA ALA A 177 -3.71 -13.58 -18.06
C ALA A 177 -4.06 -14.56 -19.21
N LYS A 178 -3.68 -15.85 -19.11
CA LYS A 178 -3.98 -16.87 -20.13
C LYS A 178 -5.47 -17.19 -20.29
N GLY A 179 -6.30 -16.83 -19.31
CA GLY A 179 -7.77 -17.04 -19.38
C GLY A 179 -8.24 -18.49 -19.20
N VAL A 180 -7.34 -19.42 -18.85
CA VAL A 180 -7.67 -20.83 -18.56
C VAL A 180 -8.05 -21.03 -17.09
N TYR A 181 -7.35 -20.34 -16.19
CA TYR A 181 -7.63 -20.35 -14.76
C TYR A 181 -8.76 -19.37 -14.42
N HIS A 182 -9.66 -19.77 -13.52
CA HIS A 182 -10.80 -18.94 -13.10
C HIS A 182 -10.71 -18.51 -11.63
N GLU A 183 -10.50 -19.45 -10.71
CA GLU A 183 -10.45 -19.21 -9.27
C GLU A 183 -9.84 -20.42 -8.54
N GLY A 184 -9.35 -20.20 -7.32
CA GLY A 184 -8.70 -21.23 -6.50
C GLY A 184 -9.28 -21.26 -5.09
N ILE A 185 -9.23 -22.42 -4.45
CA ILE A 185 -9.65 -22.58 -3.06
C ILE A 185 -8.50 -22.15 -2.14
N LEU A 186 -8.79 -21.23 -1.22
CA LEU A 186 -7.83 -20.80 -0.20
C LEU A 186 -7.78 -21.82 0.95
N ASN A 187 -6.57 -22.03 1.45
CA ASN A 187 -6.34 -22.80 2.66
C ASN A 187 -6.90 -22.06 3.88
N PRO A 188 -7.87 -22.66 4.61
CA PRO A 188 -8.56 -21.98 5.71
C PRO A 188 -7.66 -21.66 6.92
N GLU A 189 -6.53 -22.33 7.06
CA GLU A 189 -5.59 -22.14 8.19
C GLU A 189 -4.38 -21.28 7.82
N LYS A 190 -3.95 -21.29 6.55
CA LYS A 190 -2.71 -20.64 6.10
C LYS A 190 -2.92 -19.37 5.29
N GLU A 191 -4.10 -19.19 4.70
CA GLU A 191 -4.40 -18.09 3.78
C GLU A 191 -5.53 -17.18 4.31
N ASN A 192 -5.70 -17.13 5.63
CA ASN A 192 -6.63 -16.22 6.30
C ASN A 192 -6.31 -14.74 6.01
N GLY A 193 -5.03 -14.38 5.89
CA GLY A 193 -4.61 -13.03 5.51
C GLY A 193 -5.00 -12.66 4.07
N VAL A 194 -4.83 -13.60 3.13
CA VAL A 194 -5.24 -13.43 1.72
C VAL A 194 -6.76 -13.27 1.64
N SER A 195 -7.49 -14.15 2.33
CA SER A 195 -8.95 -14.11 2.44
C SER A 195 -9.45 -12.76 2.98
N TYR A 196 -8.85 -12.26 4.06
CA TYR A 196 -9.20 -10.96 4.62
C TYR A 196 -8.94 -9.81 3.65
N TYR A 197 -7.74 -9.77 3.03
CA TYR A 197 -7.34 -8.71 2.12
C TYR A 197 -8.31 -8.60 0.93
N GLN A 198 -8.57 -9.72 0.25
CA GLN A 198 -9.43 -9.72 -0.93
C GLN A 198 -10.89 -9.37 -0.60
N GLN A 199 -11.39 -9.80 0.57
CA GLN A 199 -12.74 -9.45 1.02
C GLN A 199 -12.85 -7.95 1.30
N ARG A 200 -11.81 -7.36 1.90
CA ARG A 200 -11.78 -5.91 2.15
C ARG A 200 -11.76 -5.11 0.86
N VAL A 201 -10.92 -5.49 -0.11
CA VAL A 201 -10.88 -4.87 -1.45
C VAL A 201 -12.23 -5.00 -2.14
N PHE A 202 -12.80 -6.21 -2.18
CA PHE A 202 -14.10 -6.47 -2.79
C PHE A 202 -15.21 -5.60 -2.19
N GLN A 203 -15.29 -5.55 -0.85
CA GLN A 203 -16.28 -4.73 -0.15
C GLN A 203 -16.16 -3.25 -0.53
N MET A 204 -14.94 -2.68 -0.48
CA MET A 204 -14.72 -1.27 -0.79
C MET A 204 -15.08 -0.95 -2.26
N VAL A 205 -14.78 -1.86 -3.19
CA VAL A 205 -15.16 -1.73 -4.60
C VAL A 205 -16.69 -1.79 -4.77
N CYS A 206 -17.38 -2.70 -4.08
CA CYS A 206 -18.84 -2.78 -4.09
C CYS A 206 -19.50 -1.51 -3.52
N GLU A 207 -18.98 -0.97 -2.41
CA GLU A 207 -19.45 0.27 -1.79
C GLU A 207 -19.27 1.46 -2.76
N GLN A 208 -18.10 1.59 -3.38
CA GLN A 208 -17.85 2.62 -4.40
C GLN A 208 -18.81 2.47 -5.59
N HIS A 209 -19.06 1.24 -6.05
CA HIS A 209 -19.97 0.97 -7.15
C HIS A 209 -21.42 1.37 -6.83
N ALA A 210 -21.88 1.08 -5.61
CA ALA A 210 -23.21 1.48 -5.14
C ALA A 210 -23.35 3.01 -5.09
N ALA A 211 -22.34 3.70 -4.55
CA ALA A 211 -22.29 5.16 -4.52
C ALA A 211 -22.32 5.78 -5.93
N ASP A 212 -21.50 5.26 -6.85
CA ASP A 212 -21.46 5.70 -8.25
C ASP A 212 -22.83 5.51 -8.95
N ARG A 213 -23.58 4.44 -8.63
CA ARG A 213 -24.94 4.25 -9.17
C ARG A 213 -25.93 5.25 -8.59
N ALA A 214 -25.87 5.53 -7.30
CA ALA A 214 -26.76 6.48 -6.64
C ALA A 214 -26.57 7.91 -7.18
N SER A 215 -25.33 8.40 -7.30
CA SER A 215 -25.05 9.73 -7.87
C SER A 215 -25.52 9.87 -9.32
N LYS A 216 -25.40 8.81 -10.13
CA LYS A 216 -25.94 8.81 -11.51
C LYS A 216 -27.47 8.93 -11.55
N GLN A 217 -28.18 8.30 -10.61
CA GLN A 217 -29.63 8.42 -10.50
C GLN A 217 -30.05 9.83 -10.06
N ASN A 218 -29.21 10.52 -9.30
CA ASN A 218 -29.44 11.88 -8.82
C ASN A 218 -28.99 12.98 -9.81
N GLY A 219 -28.46 12.61 -10.98
CA GLY A 219 -28.01 13.57 -12.00
C GLY A 219 -26.68 14.27 -11.69
N GLU A 220 -25.91 13.78 -10.72
CA GLU A 220 -24.61 14.33 -10.36
C GLU A 220 -23.51 13.82 -11.31
N SER A 221 -22.70 14.72 -11.87
CA SER A 221 -21.53 14.33 -12.66
C SER A 221 -20.42 13.84 -11.73
N VAL A 222 -20.23 12.52 -11.64
CA VAL A 222 -19.11 11.92 -10.90
C VAL A 222 -17.80 12.20 -11.63
N SER A 223 -16.99 13.11 -11.09
CA SER A 223 -15.61 13.29 -11.56
C SER A 223 -14.82 12.02 -11.25
N LYS A 224 -14.27 11.38 -12.29
CA LYS A 224 -13.61 10.07 -12.17
C LYS A 224 -12.24 10.13 -11.48
N ASP A 225 -11.65 11.32 -11.35
CA ASP A 225 -10.30 11.53 -10.82
C ASP A 225 -10.25 12.49 -9.62
N GLN A 226 -11.40 12.87 -9.04
CA GLN A 226 -11.40 13.66 -7.81
C GLN A 226 -11.08 12.76 -6.61
N VAL A 227 -9.94 13.03 -5.97
CA VAL A 227 -9.64 12.62 -4.59
C VAL A 227 -10.64 13.32 -3.70
N THR A 228 -11.70 12.62 -3.29
CA THR A 228 -12.55 13.11 -2.21
C THR A 228 -11.77 12.93 -0.90
N PRO A 229 -11.59 13.98 -0.08
CA PRO A 229 -11.04 13.82 1.25
C PRO A 229 -12.02 12.95 2.04
N SER A 230 -11.66 11.70 2.34
CA SER A 230 -12.45 10.90 3.27
C SER A 230 -12.13 11.39 4.68
N LEU A 231 -13.06 12.13 5.28
CA LEU A 231 -13.07 12.35 6.72
C LEU A 231 -13.33 10.97 7.37
N VAL A 232 -12.30 10.33 7.90
CA VAL A 232 -12.46 9.16 8.77
C VAL A 232 -12.22 9.63 10.20
N GLN A 233 -13.32 9.78 10.94
CA GLN A 233 -13.28 10.08 12.36
C GLN A 233 -12.55 8.97 13.12
N MET A 234 -11.74 9.40 14.08
CA MET A 234 -11.18 8.56 15.13
C MET A 234 -12.27 8.36 16.18
N GLU A 235 -12.56 7.13 16.56
CA GLU A 235 -13.03 6.87 17.93
C GLU A 235 -11.81 6.39 18.73
N ALA A 236 -11.68 6.96 19.93
CA ALA A 236 -10.56 6.79 20.85
C ALA A 236 -10.56 5.41 21.52
#